data_AF-A0A6M8V7N6-F1
#
_entry.id   AF-A0A6M8V7N6-F1
#
_cell.length_a   1.000
_cell.length_b   1.000
_cell.length_c   1.000
_cell.angle_alpha   90.00
_cell.angle_beta   90.00
_cell.angle_gamma   90.00
#
_symmetry.space_group_name_H-M   'P 1'
#
loop_
_entity.id
_entity.type
_entity.pdbx_description
1 polymer ?
#
loop_
_entity_poly.entity_id
_entity_poly.type
_entity_poly.pdbx_seq_one_letter_code
_entity_poly.pdbx_strand_id
1 'polypeptide(L)' 'MVCVFSRLNPYLGNKLKGGELFDLSESPLAYKNIDEVIEAELDLFKPLVKLRPQGVVKR' A
#
# COMPACT_ATOMS: atom_id res chain seq x y z
N MET A 1 -1.31 -7.27 -13.04
CA MET A 1 -0.33 -7.07 -11.95
C MET A 1 0.22 -5.66 -12.06
N VAL A 2 -0.43 -4.69 -11.43
CA VAL A 2 0.02 -3.28 -11.46
C VAL A 2 0.69 -3.00 -10.12
N CYS A 3 2.02 -2.94 -10.14
CA CYS A 3 2.82 -2.48 -9.00
C CYS A 3 2.51 -0.99 -8.77
N VAL A 4 1.85 -0.66 -7.66
CA VAL A 4 1.58 0.73 -7.24
C VAL A 4 2.85 1.30 -6.59
N PHE A 5 3.92 1.47 -7.39
CA PHE A 5 5.12 2.23 -7.00
C PHE A 5 5.49 3.29 -8.06
N SER A 6 4.64 3.47 -9.07
CA SER A 6 4.95 4.22 -10.28
C SER A 6 4.63 5.71 -10.17
N ARG A 7 5.30 6.43 -9.27
CA ARG A 7 5.59 7.87 -9.46
C ARG A 7 6.71 8.37 -8.53
N LEU A 8 7.93 7.85 -8.72
CA LEU A 8 9.13 8.44 -8.11
C LEU A 8 9.58 9.66 -8.93
N ASN A 9 9.55 10.83 -8.29
CA ASN A 9 10.15 12.07 -8.79
C ASN A 9 11.63 11.85 -9.15
N PRO A 10 12.12 12.32 -10.32
CA PRO A 10 13.52 12.13 -10.75
C PRO A 10 14.54 12.97 -9.95
N TYR A 11 14.14 13.64 -8.87
CA TYR A 11 14.97 14.58 -8.10
C TYR A 11 15.58 14.02 -6.81
N LEU A 12 15.51 12.70 -6.57
CA LEU A 12 16.22 12.07 -5.45
C LEU A 12 17.62 11.64 -5.89
N GLY A 13 18.53 12.61 -5.83
CA GLY A 13 19.95 12.42 -6.08
C GLY A 13 20.57 11.37 -5.16
N ASN A 14 21.32 10.46 -5.78
CA ASN A 14 22.51 9.78 -5.26
C ASN A 14 22.63 9.68 -3.73
N LYS A 15 22.01 8.66 -3.13
CA LYS A 15 22.48 7.98 -1.90
C LYS A 15 21.57 6.79 -1.57
N LEU A 16 21.78 5.65 -2.23
CA LEU A 16 21.32 4.36 -1.72
C LEU A 16 22.49 3.36 -1.84
N LYS A 17 23.50 3.55 -0.98
CA LYS A 17 24.46 2.51 -0.61
C LYS A 17 23.97 1.91 0.70
N GLY A 18 23.63 0.62 0.68
CA GLY A 18 23.45 -0.18 1.90
C GLY A 18 22.04 -0.73 2.08
N GLY A 19 21.81 -1.94 1.59
CA GLY A 19 21.44 -3.11 2.42
C GLY A 19 20.16 -3.13 3.26
N GLU A 20 19.37 -2.06 3.36
CA GLU A 20 18.04 -2.14 3.96
C GLU A 20 17.08 -2.60 2.87
N LEU A 21 16.89 -3.93 2.82
CA LEU A 21 15.81 -4.57 2.10
C LEU A 21 14.54 -3.74 2.33
N PHE A 22 13.91 -3.31 1.24
CA PHE A 22 12.55 -2.78 1.26
C PHE A 22 11.71 -3.60 2.25
N ASP A 23 11.05 -2.94 3.21
CA ASP A 23 10.17 -3.63 4.13
C ASP A 23 8.94 -4.17 3.36
N LEU A 24 9.09 -5.40 2.87
CA LEU A 24 8.07 -6.13 2.12
C LEU A 24 7.05 -6.80 3.04
N SER A 25 7.27 -6.78 4.36
CA SER A 25 6.32 -7.34 5.32
C SER A 25 4.97 -6.61 5.26
N GLU A 26 4.98 -5.33 4.89
CA GLU A 26 3.79 -4.51 4.68
C GLU A 26 3.47 -4.26 3.20
N SER A 27 3.98 -5.10 2.29
CA SER A 27 3.60 -5.02 0.89
C SER A 27 2.09 -5.24 0.74
N PRO A 28 1.39 -4.62 -0.23
CA PRO A 28 -0.02 -4.92 -0.50
C PRO A 28 -0.30 -6.42 -0.70
N LEU A 29 0.71 -7.19 -1.17
CA LEU A 29 0.62 -8.63 -1.34
C LEU A 29 0.69 -9.42 -0.02
N ALA A 30 1.15 -8.81 1.07
CA ALA A 30 1.19 -9.43 2.40
C ALA A 30 -0.17 -9.43 3.10
N TYR A 31 -1.13 -8.66 2.60
CA TYR A 31 -2.49 -8.56 3.14
C TYR A 31 -3.50 -9.25 2.24
N LYS A 32 -4.67 -9.57 2.82
CA LYS A 32 -5.84 -10.02 2.06
C LYS A 32 -6.41 -8.87 1.24
N ASN A 33 -7.14 -9.21 0.18
CA ASN A 33 -7.91 -8.24 -0.58
C ASN A 33 -8.98 -7.62 0.32
N ILE A 34 -8.89 -6.30 0.53
CA ILE A 34 -9.82 -5.59 1.40
C ILE A 34 -11.26 -5.61 0.86
N ASP A 35 -11.45 -5.71 -0.46
CA ASP A 35 -12.78 -5.76 -1.06
C ASP A 35 -13.52 -7.05 -0.69
N GLU A 36 -12.83 -8.18 -0.76
CA GLU A 36 -13.39 -9.48 -0.36
C GLU A 36 -13.73 -9.52 1.13
N VAL A 37 -12.88 -8.89 1.96
CA VAL A 37 -13.13 -8.80 3.41
C VAL A 37 -14.34 -7.92 3.71
N ILE A 38 -14.49 -6.77 3.04
CA ILE A 38 -15.65 -5.90 3.25
C ILE A 38 -16.93 -6.62 2.83
N GLU A 39 -16.94 -7.30 1.68
CA GLU A 39 -18.11 -8.02 1.18
C GLU A 39 -18.55 -9.15 2.13
N ALA A 40 -17.61 -9.84 2.76
CA ALA A 40 -17.89 -10.93 3.70
C ALA A 40 -18.48 -10.45 5.04
N GLU A 41 -18.23 -9.20 5.43
CA GLU A 41 -18.54 -8.67 6.78
C GLU A 41 -19.61 -7.56 6.75
N LEU A 42 -20.41 -7.48 5.68
CA LEU A 42 -21.47 -6.48 5.50
C LEU A 42 -22.64 -6.61 6.50
N ASP A 43 -22.75 -7.75 7.17
CA ASP A 43 -23.71 -7.96 8.26
C ASP A 43 -23.28 -7.27 9.56
N LEU A 44 -21.97 -7.08 9.76
CA LEU A 44 -21.41 -6.43 10.95
C LEU A 44 -21.41 -4.90 10.86
N PHE A 45 -21.21 -4.35 9.67
CA PHE A 45 -21.15 -2.89 9.50
C PHE A 45 -21.63 -2.43 8.13
N LYS A 46 -22.01 -1.15 8.06
CA LYS A 46 -22.38 -0.48 6.81
C LYS A 46 -21.28 0.45 6.33
N PRO A 47 -20.61 0.17 5.19
CA PRO A 47 -19.61 1.07 4.64
C PRO A 47 -20.25 2.39 4.17
N LEU A 48 -19.63 3.52 4.51
CA LEU A 48 -20.09 4.85 4.10
C LEU A 48 -19.32 5.34 2.86
N VAL A 49 -17.99 5.24 2.89
CA VAL A 49 -17.11 5.74 1.83
C VAL A 49 -15.85 4.88 1.76
N LYS A 50 -15.32 4.63 0.55
CA LYS A 50 -14.03 3.97 0.33
C LYS A 50 -12.98 4.99 -0.13
N LEU A 51 -11.87 5.07 0.59
CA LEU A 51 -10.78 5.99 0.29
C LEU A 51 -9.68 5.32 -0.53
N ARG A 52 -8.90 6.14 -1.26
CA ARG A 52 -7.69 5.70 -1.96
C ARG A 52 -6.51 6.56 -1.50
N PRO A 53 -5.39 5.96 -1.09
CA PRO A 53 -4.23 6.72 -0.67
C PRO A 53 -3.59 7.43 -1.87
N GLN A 54 -3.13 8.67 -1.64
CA GLN A 54 -2.31 9.41 -2.62
C GLN A 54 -0.82 9.27 -2.34
N GLY A 55 -0.46 9.04 -1.08
CA GLY A 55 0.89 8.79 -0.61
C GLY A 55 0.87 8.30 0.84
N VAL A 56 1.92 7.58 1.25
CA VAL A 56 2.03 7.01 2.59
C VAL A 56 3.41 7.37 3.15
N VAL A 57 3.44 7.98 4.32
CA VAL A 57 4.68 8.20 5.08
C VAL A 57 4.80 7.06 6.08
N LYS A 58 5.82 6.23 5.92
CA LYS A 58 6.16 5.15 6.85
C LYS A 58 7.25 5.64 7.82
N ARG A 59 7.20 5.18 9.07
CA ARG A 59 8.24 5.44 10.07
C ARG A 59 9.43 4.52 9.81
#